data_AF-A0A0R3RCB8-F1
#
_entry.id   AF-A0A0R3RCB8-F1
#
_cell.length_a   1.000
_cell.length_b   1.000
_cell.length_c   1.000
_cell.angle_alpha   90.00
_cell.angle_beta   90.00
_cell.angle_gamma   90.00
#
_symmetry.space_group_name_H-M   'P 1'
#
loop_
_entity.id
_entity.type
_entity.pdbx_description
1 polymer ?
#
loop_
_entity_poly.entity_id
_entity_poly.type
_entity_poly.pdbx_seq_one_letter_code
_entity_poly.pdbx_strand_id
1 'polypeptide(L)'
;MEWTETAPPITILKENITLPDYVLVDYTASSVRRLYPPGMWNELVATFTFQRLYGFYILQVYVPAYISVFISWVSFCVGPNLPSRTIVGVNSLLALTFQFGSVVSNLPKTSDVKG
;
A
#
# COMPACT_ATOMS: atom_id res chain seq x y z
N MET A 1 33.04 -9.32 -15.41
CA MET A 1 31.95 -10.19 -14.95
C MET A 1 30.76 -9.88 -15.83
N GLU A 2 30.19 -10.90 -16.43
CA GLU A 2 29.12 -10.77 -17.44
C GLU A 2 28.01 -11.76 -17.07
N TRP A 3 26.77 -11.41 -17.39
CA TRP A 3 25.64 -12.32 -17.19
C TRP A 3 25.79 -13.51 -18.14
N THR A 4 25.63 -14.73 -17.63
CA THR A 4 25.62 -15.94 -18.46
C THR A 4 24.38 -15.98 -19.35
N GLU A 5 24.55 -16.08 -20.68
CA GLU A 5 23.45 -16.18 -21.66
C GLU A 5 22.69 -17.51 -21.59
N THR A 6 23.22 -18.51 -20.88
CA THR A 6 22.64 -19.86 -20.79
C THR A 6 21.40 -19.95 -19.91
N ALA A 7 21.11 -18.92 -19.12
CA ALA A 7 19.92 -18.85 -18.26
C ALA A 7 19.42 -17.40 -18.19
N PRO A 8 18.11 -17.18 -17.96
CA PRO A 8 17.62 -15.83 -17.68
C PRO A 8 18.39 -15.28 -16.47
N PRO A 9 18.99 -14.08 -16.57
CA PRO A 9 19.87 -13.53 -15.52
C PRO A 9 19.16 -13.32 -14.19
N ILE A 10 17.83 -13.25 -14.22
CA ILE A 10 16.96 -13.17 -13.05
C ILE A 10 15.94 -14.29 -13.17
N THR A 11 16.02 -15.27 -12.26
CA THR A 11 15.02 -16.32 -12.13
C THR A 11 14.17 -16.02 -10.90
N ILE A 12 12.89 -15.73 -11.09
CA ILE A 12 11.97 -15.51 -9.97
C ILE A 12 11.57 -16.88 -9.42
N LEU A 13 12.09 -17.26 -8.25
CA LEU A 13 11.80 -18.56 -7.62
C LEU A 13 10.32 -18.74 -7.22
N LYS A 14 9.53 -17.66 -7.23
CA LYS A 14 8.11 -17.64 -6.92
C LYS A 14 7.39 -16.81 -7.96
N GLU A 15 6.54 -17.45 -8.78
CA GLU A 15 5.85 -16.84 -9.91
C GLU A 15 5.10 -15.54 -9.59
N ASN A 16 4.72 -15.32 -8.32
CA ASN A 16 4.01 -14.12 -7.89
C ASN A 16 4.62 -13.56 -6.59
N ILE A 17 5.55 -12.61 -6.74
CA ILE A 17 6.05 -11.80 -5.61
C ILE A 17 5.05 -10.66 -5.40
N THR A 18 3.98 -10.97 -4.67
CA THR A 18 3.02 -9.97 -4.18
C THR A 18 3.42 -9.58 -2.77
N LEU A 19 4.00 -8.39 -2.61
CA LEU A 19 4.12 -7.78 -1.28
C LEU A 19 2.76 -7.15 -0.91
N PRO A 20 2.43 -7.03 0.37
CA PRO A 20 1.15 -6.47 0.82
C PRO A 20 0.90 -5.04 0.29
N ASP A 21 1.95 -4.23 0.12
CA ASP A 21 1.85 -2.85 -0.34
C ASP A 21 2.41 -2.61 -1.75
N TYR A 22 3.05 -3.61 -2.36
CA TYR A 22 3.79 -3.46 -3.61
C TYR A 22 3.68 -4.70 -4.51
N VAL A 23 3.55 -4.47 -5.82
CA VAL A 23 3.66 -5.51 -6.85
C VAL A 23 4.90 -5.25 -7.67
N LEU A 24 5.67 -6.32 -7.92
CA LEU A 24 6.78 -6.27 -8.87
C LEU A 24 6.20 -6.10 -10.28
N VAL A 25 6.53 -4.99 -10.94
CA VAL A 25 6.04 -4.67 -12.30
C VAL A 25 7.07 -5.06 -13.34
N ASP A 26 8.35 -4.80 -13.06
CA ASP A 26 9.43 -5.04 -14.01
C ASP A 26 10.73 -5.40 -13.28
N TYR A 27 11.60 -6.13 -13.97
CA TYR A 27 12.92 -6.50 -13.48
C TYR A 27 13.91 -6.55 -14.64
N THR A 28 15.02 -5.83 -14.52
CA THR A 28 16.05 -5.74 -15.55
C THR A 28 17.42 -6.09 -14.99
N ALA A 29 18.19 -6.82 -15.78
CA ALA A 29 19.58 -7.14 -15.48
C ALA A 29 20.49 -6.40 -16.48
N SER A 30 21.44 -5.64 -15.97
CA SER A 30 22.44 -4.94 -16.78
C SER A 30 23.85 -5.22 -16.25
N SER A 31 24.83 -5.15 -17.13
CA SER A 31 26.25 -5.19 -16.77
C SER A 31 26.85 -3.83 -17.14
N VAL A 32 27.39 -3.12 -16.16
CA VAL A 32 27.90 -1.76 -16.31
C VAL A 32 29.36 -1.72 -15.89
N ARG A 33 30.19 -1.00 -16.64
CA ARG A 33 31.56 -0.69 -16.23
C ARG A 33 31.60 0.66 -15.55
N ARG A 34 31.99 0.70 -14.27
CA ARG A 34 32.18 1.95 -13.52
C ARG A 34 33.66 2.21 -13.25
N LEU A 35 34.02 3.49 -13.36
CA LEU A 35 35.34 3.97 -13.02
C LEU A 35 35.40 4.24 -11.51
N TYR A 36 36.30 3.53 -10.83
CA TYR A 36 36.64 3.75 -9.43
C TYR A 36 38.05 4.36 -9.33
N PRO A 37 38.41 4.99 -8.20
CA PRO A 37 39.74 5.58 -8.01
C PRO A 37 40.94 4.66 -8.34
N PRO A 38 40.91 3.34 -8.07
CA PRO A 38 41.98 2.42 -8.47
C PRO A 38 41.86 1.86 -9.90
N GLY A 39 40.82 2.18 -10.68
CA GLY A 39 40.66 1.73 -12.07
C GLY A 39 39.23 1.36 -12.49
N MET A 40 39.11 0.74 -13.67
CA MET A 40 37.83 0.30 -14.24
C MET A 40 37.37 -1.03 -13.62
N TRP A 41 36.15 -1.07 -13.08
CA TRP A 41 35.54 -2.26 -12.52
C TRP A 41 34.25 -2.63 -13.27
N ASN A 42 34.02 -3.93 -13.44
CA ASN A 42 32.76 -4.46 -13.98
C ASN A 42 31.78 -4.69 -12.83
N GLU A 43 30.57 -4.18 -12.97
CA GLU A 43 29.48 -4.36 -12.01
C GLU A 43 28.26 -4.97 -12.67
N LEU A 44 27.65 -5.93 -11.97
CA LEU A 44 26.37 -6.52 -12.35
C LEU A 44 25.29 -5.79 -11.57
N VAL A 45 24.33 -5.20 -12.28
CA VAL A 45 23.24 -4.41 -11.69
C VAL A 45 21.92 -5.07 -12.02
N ALA A 46 21.22 -5.55 -10.99
CA ALA A 46 19.84 -6.00 -11.09
C ALA A 46 18.93 -4.89 -10.55
N THR A 47 17.98 -4.44 -11.37
CA THR A 47 17.01 -3.39 -11.03
C THR A 47 15.63 -4.01 -10.97
N PHE A 48 14.94 -3.80 -9.84
CA PHE A 48 13.58 -4.29 -9.61
C PHE A 48 12.64 -3.10 -9.45
N THR A 49 11.63 -3.02 -10.30
CA THR A 49 10.64 -1.95 -10.30
C THR A 49 9.36 -2.43 -9.62
N PHE A 50 9.05 -1.81 -8.48
CA PHE A 50 7.83 -2.11 -7.71
C PHE A 50 6.82 -0.98 -7.84
N GLN A 51 5.56 -1.32 -8.13
CA GLN A 51 4.43 -0.38 -8.10
C GLN A 51 3.66 -0.53 -6.79
N ARG A 52 3.34 0.62 -6.18
CA ARG A 52 2.60 0.68 -4.92
C ARG A 52 1.10 0.44 -5.15
N LEU A 53 0.50 -0.44 -4.36
CA LEU A 53 -0.94 -0.67 -4.34
C LEU A 53 -1.59 0.23 -3.28
N TYR A 54 -2.35 1.23 -3.74
CA TYR A 54 -3.03 2.19 -2.84
C TYR A 54 -4.47 1.80 -2.51
N GLY A 55 -4.99 0.68 -3.04
CA GLY A 55 -6.42 0.34 -2.96
C GLY A 55 -6.97 0.32 -1.54
N PHE A 56 -6.25 -0.30 -0.60
CA PHE A 56 -6.68 -0.38 0.79
C PHE A 56 -6.58 0.96 1.54
N TYR A 57 -5.55 1.75 1.25
CA TYR A 57 -5.36 3.08 1.83
C TYR A 57 -6.45 4.08 1.36
N ILE A 58 -6.79 4.02 0.07
CA ILE A 58 -7.89 4.79 -0.51
C ILE A 58 -9.20 4.36 0.16
N LEU A 59 -9.51 3.06 0.20
CA LEU A 59 -10.70 2.58 0.92
C LEU A 59 -10.74 3.09 2.37
N GLN A 60 -9.62 3.14 3.07
CA GLN A 60 -9.55 3.66 4.44
C GLN A 60 -9.88 5.15 4.56
N VAL A 61 -9.57 6.00 3.57
CA VAL A 61 -9.95 7.43 3.57
C VAL A 61 -11.41 7.62 3.16
N TYR A 62 -11.89 6.79 2.23
CA TYR A 62 -13.25 6.88 1.74
C TYR A 62 -14.27 6.32 2.74
N VAL A 63 -13.95 5.25 3.47
CA VAL A 63 -14.81 4.65 4.51
C VAL A 63 -15.30 5.67 5.55
N PRO A 64 -14.45 6.47 6.24
CA PRO A 64 -14.91 7.47 7.21
C PRO A 64 -15.73 8.58 6.55
N ALA A 65 -15.43 8.96 5.30
CA ALA A 65 -16.24 9.92 4.55
C ALA A 65 -17.65 9.36 4.25
N TYR A 66 -17.74 8.10 3.81
CA TYR A 66 -19.01 7.41 3.60
C TYR A 66 -19.81 7.29 4.88
N ILE A 67 -19.16 6.92 5.99
CA ILE A 67 -19.81 6.81 7.31
C ILE A 67 -20.36 8.16 7.77
N SER A 68 -19.62 9.26 7.54
CA SER A 68 -20.11 10.61 7.82
C SER A 68 -21.40 10.94 7.03
N VAL A 69 -21.45 10.58 5.74
CA VAL A 69 -22.65 10.75 4.90
C VAL A 69 -23.82 9.88 5.40
N PHE A 70 -23.56 8.62 5.76
CA PHE A 70 -24.59 7.73 6.31
C PHE A 70 -25.14 8.23 7.65
N ILE A 71 -24.29 8.73 8.56
CA ILE A 71 -24.71 9.28 9.85
C ILE A 71 -25.59 10.53 9.65
N SER A 72 -25.23 11.38 8.69
CA SER A 72 -26.02 12.56 8.33
C SER A 72 -27.43 12.17 7.86
N TRP A 73 -27.54 11.17 7.00
CA TRP A 73 -28.84 10.69 6.49
C TRP A 73 -29.68 10.01 7.59
N VAL A 74 -29.05 9.15 8.38
CA VAL A 74 -29.72 8.44 9.47
C VAL A 74 -30.24 9.40 10.54
N SER A 75 -29.50 10.49 10.82
CA SER A 75 -29.94 11.54 11.75
C SER A 75 -31.21 12.26 11.27
N PHE A 76 -31.43 12.35 9.95
CA PHE A 76 -32.64 12.96 9.37
C PHE A 76 -33.83 11.98 9.34
N CYS A 77 -33.59 10.66 9.22
CA CYS A 77 -34.64 9.65 9.21
C CYS A 77 -35.20 9.30 10.60
N VAL A 78 -34.42 9.50 11.67
CA VAL A 78 -34.88 9.24 13.04
C VAL A 78 -35.63 10.46 13.56
N GLY A 79 -36.94 10.46 13.33
CA GLY A 79 -37.85 11.30 14.11
C GLY A 79 -37.74 10.99 15.62
N PRO A 80 -38.27 11.86 16.50
CA PRO A 80 -37.96 11.93 17.95
C PRO A 80 -38.30 10.68 18.80
N ASN A 81 -38.81 9.60 18.23
CA ASN A 81 -39.53 8.58 18.99
C ASN A 81 -38.68 7.38 19.48
N LEU A 82 -37.52 7.05 18.89
CA LEU A 82 -36.67 5.93 19.35
C LEU A 82 -35.15 6.15 19.09
N PRO A 83 -34.53 7.18 19.69
CA PRO A 83 -33.14 7.57 19.41
C PRO A 83 -32.07 6.55 19.87
N SER A 84 -32.37 5.72 20.86
CA SER A 84 -31.35 4.88 21.53
C SER A 84 -30.76 3.78 20.65
N ARG A 85 -31.56 3.11 19.81
CA ARG A 85 -31.10 1.99 18.97
C ARG A 85 -30.22 2.46 17.82
N THR A 86 -30.55 3.60 17.24
CA THR A 86 -29.81 4.17 16.12
C THR A 86 -28.47 4.74 16.57
N ILE A 87 -28.43 5.40 17.74
CA ILE A 87 -27.19 5.94 18.32
C ILE A 87 -26.20 4.81 18.65
N VAL A 88 -26.68 3.69 19.17
CA VAL A 88 -25.83 2.51 19.42
C VAL A 88 -25.26 1.96 18.12
N GLY A 89 -26.07 1.85 17.05
CA GLY A 89 -25.60 1.40 15.73
C GLY A 89 -24.56 2.33 15.11
N VAL A 90 -24.77 3.65 15.21
CA VAL A 90 -23.81 4.67 14.75
C VAL A 90 -22.51 4.61 15.54
N ASN A 91 -22.58 4.47 16.86
CA ASN A 91 -21.40 4.37 17.71
C ASN A 91 -20.59 3.09 17.45
N SER A 92 -21.26 1.97 17.19
CA SER A 92 -20.60 0.71 16.79
C SER A 92 -19.89 0.82 15.44
N LEU A 93 -20.51 1.50 14.46
CA LEU A 93 -19.90 1.73 13.15
C LEU A 93 -18.68 2.67 13.26
N LEU A 94 -18.80 3.72 14.06
CA LEU A 94 -17.69 4.63 14.38
C LEU A 94 -16.55 3.89 15.10
N ALA A 95 -16.87 3.04 16.09
CA ALA A 95 -15.89 2.25 16.82
C ALA A 95 -15.15 1.24 15.91
N LEU A 96 -15.87 0.58 15.00
CA LEU A 96 -15.25 -0.26 13.96
C LEU A 96 -14.29 0.55 13.09
N THR A 97 -14.71 1.75 12.66
CA THR A 97 -13.86 2.64 11.86
C THR A 97 -12.61 3.09 12.59
N PHE A 98 -12.71 3.40 13.89
CA PHE A 98 -11.56 3.71 14.72
C PHE A 98 -10.64 2.51 14.94
N GLN A 99 -11.19 1.31 15.17
CA GLN A 99 -10.39 0.08 15.27
C GLN A 99 -9.64 -0.18 13.97
N PHE A 100 -10.32 -0.12 12.82
CA PHE A 100 -9.68 -0.24 11.51
C PHE A 100 -8.65 0.86 11.28
N GLY A 101 -8.96 2.12 11.57
CA GLY A 101 -8.03 3.25 11.44
C GLY A 101 -6.79 3.12 12.33
N SER A 102 -6.94 2.59 13.54
CA SER A 102 -5.83 2.26 14.43
C SER A 102 -4.96 1.14 13.85
N VAL A 103 -5.57 0.07 13.34
CA VAL A 103 -4.84 -1.04 12.67
C VAL A 103 -4.03 -0.52 11.48
N VAL A 104 -4.58 0.36 10.65
CA VAL A 104 -3.81 0.95 9.54
C VAL A 104 -2.78 1.98 10.02
N SER A 105 -3.03 2.67 11.13
CA SER A 105 -2.01 3.51 11.76
C SER A 105 -0.82 2.70 12.33
N ASN A 106 -1.01 1.40 12.58
CA ASN A 106 0.05 0.48 12.99
C ASN A 106 0.80 -0.13 11.79
N LEU A 107 0.33 0.05 10.55
CA LEU A 107 1.18 -0.14 9.38
C LEU A 107 2.15 1.05 9.29
N PRO A 108 3.43 0.82 8.90
CA PRO A 108 4.43 1.88 8.89
C PRO A 108 3.94 3.02 7.99
N LYS A 109 3.59 4.15 8.61
CA LYS A 109 3.33 5.41 7.92
C LYS A 109 4.64 5.80 7.25
N THR A 110 4.75 5.53 5.95
CA THR A 110 5.86 6.05 5.15
C THR A 110 5.85 7.57 5.31
N SER A 111 6.78 8.07 6.12
CA SER A 111 7.06 9.48 6.32
C SER A 111 7.77 9.98 5.07
N ASP A 112 7.00 10.44 4.10
CA ASP A 112 7.52 11.43 3.16
C ASP A 112 6.35 12.22 2.58
N VAL A 113 6.16 13.42 3.11
CA VAL A 113 5.48 14.50 2.40
C VAL A 113 6.45 14.90 1.28
N LYS A 114 6.35 14.23 0.13
CA LYS A 114 6.99 14.73 -1.09
C LYS A 114 6.12 15.88 -1.61
N GLY A 115 6.47 17.08 -1.16
CA GLY A 115 6.10 18.32 -1.82
C GLY A 115 6.79 18.48 -3.17
#